data_AF-A0A7H1BI30-F1
#
_entry.id   AF-A0A7H1BI30-F1
#
_cell.length_a   1.000
_cell.length_b   1.000
_cell.length_c   1.000
_cell.angle_alpha   90.00
_cell.angle_beta   90.00
_cell.angle_gamma   90.00
#
_symmetry.space_group_name_H-M   'P 1'
#
loop_
_entity.id
_entity.type
_entity.pdbx_description
1 polymer ?
#
loop_
_entity_poly.entity_id
_entity_poly.type
_entity_poly.pdbx_seq_one_letter_code
_entity_poly.pdbx_strand_id
1 'polypeptide(L)'
;MATAAEAPYPTTVVRVPHQRSLLLRRRPLLAASLTLLTLGIGLSPASAQADKAAASIVSPAGPDGVEVFNEDTPSGDAPSAKAVQALYAAEQRAEAKPAEFAPPYLDRANETVVAPVVTSSGAAATAGKDVPRAANSKALLSGIQDEAIGLTNAQIPGADAIYASRIQADHNRVVVQVRSVTPNCAQDSPAGTAVTGSPSN
;
A
#
# COMPACT_ATOMS: atom_id res chain seq x y z
N MET A 1 -9.74 21.81 -51.26
CA MET A 1 -9.90 21.58 -49.81
C MET A 1 -8.69 20.79 -49.36
N ALA A 2 -7.78 21.41 -48.60
CA ALA A 2 -6.50 20.82 -48.22
C ALA A 2 -6.58 20.32 -46.77
N THR A 3 -6.34 19.03 -46.59
CA THR A 3 -6.31 18.32 -45.30
C THR A 3 -5.02 18.68 -44.58
N ALA A 4 -5.12 19.33 -43.42
CA ALA A 4 -3.96 19.65 -42.59
C ALA A 4 -3.46 18.37 -41.90
N ALA A 5 -2.22 17.99 -42.18
CA ALA A 5 -1.53 16.89 -41.53
C ALA A 5 -1.02 17.33 -40.16
N GLU A 6 -1.47 16.64 -39.11
CA GLU A 6 -1.07 16.85 -37.72
C GLU A 6 0.36 16.35 -37.50
N ALA A 7 1.24 17.24 -37.04
CA ALA A 7 2.65 16.92 -36.81
C ALA A 7 2.83 16.17 -35.48
N PRO A 8 3.70 15.14 -35.42
CA PRO A 8 3.95 14.40 -34.20
C PRO A 8 4.73 15.24 -33.17
N TYR A 9 4.24 15.26 -31.93
CA TYR A 9 4.91 15.92 -30.81
C TYR A 9 6.25 15.24 -30.46
N PRO A 10 7.33 16.01 -30.20
CA PRO A 10 8.59 15.43 -29.78
C PRO A 10 8.52 14.94 -28.32
N THR A 11 8.67 13.63 -28.11
CA THR A 11 8.86 13.03 -26.78
C THR A 11 10.32 13.21 -26.35
N THR A 12 10.57 14.16 -25.45
CA THR A 12 11.89 14.33 -24.83
C THR A 12 12.11 13.30 -23.74
N VAL A 13 12.88 12.25 -24.01
CA VAL A 13 13.27 11.24 -23.01
C VAL A 13 14.45 11.78 -22.20
N VAL A 14 14.20 12.23 -20.98
CA VAL A 14 15.24 12.64 -20.03
C VAL A 14 15.82 11.39 -19.36
N ARG A 15 17.03 10.97 -19.75
CA ARG A 15 17.77 9.89 -19.08
C ARG A 15 18.47 10.44 -17.84
N VAL A 16 18.07 9.97 -16.67
CA VAL A 16 18.76 10.21 -15.40
C VAL A 16 20.00 9.30 -15.33
N PRO A 17 21.22 9.83 -15.11
CA PRO A 17 22.41 9.00 -14.97
C PRO A 17 22.39 8.25 -13.63
N HIS A 18 22.43 6.91 -13.69
CA HIS A 18 22.69 6.05 -12.53
C HIS A 18 24.11 6.28 -12.02
N GLN A 19 24.24 6.91 -10.85
CA GLN A 19 25.50 6.92 -10.12
C GLN A 19 25.79 5.52 -9.55
N ARG A 20 26.93 4.98 -9.99
CA ARG A 20 27.52 3.74 -9.50
C ARG A 20 28.05 3.94 -8.08
N SER A 21 27.40 3.35 -7.09
CA SER A 21 27.92 3.28 -5.71
C SER A 21 29.13 2.35 -5.65
N LEU A 22 30.27 2.94 -5.29
CA LEU A 22 31.56 2.29 -5.11
C LEU A 22 31.53 1.33 -3.93
N LEU A 23 31.95 0.09 -4.21
CA LEU A 23 32.34 -0.95 -3.26
C LEU A 23 33.40 -0.45 -2.28
N LEU A 24 33.19 -0.57 -0.97
CA LEU A 24 34.31 -0.67 -0.02
C LEU A 24 33.99 -1.58 1.19
N ARG A 25 34.58 -2.78 1.14
CA ARG A 25 35.34 -3.51 2.18
C ARG A 25 34.74 -3.62 3.60
N ARG A 26 34.30 -4.83 3.99
CA ARG A 26 35.02 -5.83 4.83
C ARG A 26 35.53 -5.32 6.20
N ARG A 27 35.00 -5.86 7.32
CA ARG A 27 35.67 -6.84 8.25
C ARG A 27 34.88 -7.07 9.58
N PRO A 28 35.24 -8.10 10.38
CA PRO A 28 34.28 -9.02 11.05
C PRO A 28 34.24 -8.97 12.60
N LEU A 29 33.32 -9.79 13.15
CA LEU A 29 33.31 -10.51 14.44
C LEU A 29 33.61 -9.72 15.73
N LEU A 30 32.63 -9.70 16.64
CA LEU A 30 32.88 -9.98 18.06
C LEU A 30 31.58 -10.47 18.73
N ALA A 31 31.72 -11.57 19.46
CA ALA A 31 30.72 -12.20 20.29
C ALA A 31 30.51 -11.42 21.59
N ALA A 32 29.28 -11.38 22.10
CA ALA A 32 29.00 -11.18 23.52
C ALA A 32 27.65 -11.81 23.86
N SER A 33 27.73 -12.94 24.54
CA SER A 33 26.63 -13.60 25.23
C SER A 33 26.16 -12.74 26.40
N LEU A 34 24.85 -12.63 26.62
CA LEU A 34 24.31 -12.39 27.96
C LEU A 34 22.93 -13.01 28.11
N THR A 35 22.91 -14.16 28.77
CA THR A 35 21.74 -14.75 29.43
C THR A 35 21.29 -13.85 30.58
N LEU A 36 19.99 -13.52 30.63
CA LEU A 36 19.33 -13.26 31.91
C LEU A 36 17.96 -13.94 31.92
N LEU A 37 17.86 -14.87 32.86
CA LEU A 37 16.69 -15.65 33.25
C LEU A 37 15.88 -14.79 34.24
N THR A 38 14.63 -14.49 33.93
CA THR A 38 13.66 -13.97 34.91
C THR A 38 12.38 -14.79 34.84
N LEU A 39 12.24 -15.70 35.82
CA LEU A 39 10.97 -16.32 36.21
C LEU A 39 10.14 -15.28 36.96
N GLY A 40 8.96 -14.96 36.43
CA GLY A 40 7.93 -14.19 37.13
C GLY A 40 6.56 -14.73 36.74
N ILE A 41 6.01 -15.63 37.55
CA ILE A 41 4.64 -16.12 37.44
C ILE A 41 3.74 -15.09 38.12
N GLY A 42 2.84 -14.47 37.35
CA GLY A 42 1.74 -13.67 37.84
C GLY A 42 0.51 -13.90 36.96
N LEU A 43 -0.38 -14.78 37.41
CA LEU A 43 -1.73 -14.90 36.85
C LEU A 43 -2.59 -13.74 37.35
N SER A 44 -3.30 -13.08 36.44
CA SER A 44 -4.67 -12.60 36.66
C SER A 44 -5.38 -12.36 35.32
N PRO A 45 -6.58 -12.90 35.11
CA PRO A 45 -7.39 -12.66 33.91
C PRO A 45 -8.40 -11.53 34.17
N ALA A 46 -8.59 -10.62 33.22
CA ALA A 46 -9.83 -9.86 33.12
C ALA A 46 -9.93 -9.19 31.75
N SER A 47 -10.91 -9.67 31.00
CA SER A 47 -11.49 -9.14 29.77
C SER A 47 -11.44 -7.61 29.66
N ALA A 48 -10.62 -7.09 28.74
CA ALA A 48 -10.88 -5.79 28.11
C ALA A 48 -11.57 -6.09 26.78
N GLN A 49 -12.89 -6.08 26.85
CA GLN A 49 -13.78 -6.12 25.70
C GLN A 49 -13.40 -4.96 24.77
N ALA A 50 -13.19 -5.28 23.50
CA ALA A 50 -12.91 -4.33 22.45
C ALA A 50 -14.02 -3.27 22.37
N ASP A 51 -13.75 -2.07 22.83
CA ASP A 51 -14.45 -0.91 22.32
C ASP A 51 -13.71 -0.48 21.06
N LYS A 52 -14.16 -1.04 19.93
CA LYS A 52 -13.78 -0.57 18.60
C LYS A 52 -14.35 0.84 18.50
N ALA A 53 -13.55 1.83 18.90
CA ALA A 53 -13.90 3.24 18.77
C ALA A 53 -14.43 3.47 17.36
N ALA A 54 -15.73 3.72 17.27
CA ALA A 54 -16.35 4.11 16.03
C ALA A 54 -15.77 5.49 15.69
N ALA A 55 -15.17 5.61 14.51
CA ALA A 55 -14.61 6.87 14.03
C ALA A 55 -15.58 8.02 14.33
N SER A 56 -15.17 8.92 15.22
CA SER A 56 -15.99 10.06 15.62
C SER A 56 -15.92 11.11 14.53
N ILE A 57 -17.09 11.50 13.98
CA ILE A 57 -17.21 12.59 13.03
C ILE A 57 -16.85 13.88 13.76
N VAL A 58 -15.70 14.48 13.42
CA VAL A 58 -15.21 15.73 14.02
C VAL A 58 -15.95 16.93 13.44
N SER A 59 -16.35 16.83 12.17
CA SER A 59 -17.30 17.75 11.56
C SER A 59 -18.12 17.03 10.51
N PRO A 60 -19.47 17.07 10.59
CA PRO A 60 -20.33 16.52 9.55
C PRO A 60 -20.10 17.27 8.25
N ALA A 61 -20.32 16.59 7.12
CA ALA A 61 -20.08 17.14 5.79
C ALA A 61 -20.76 18.52 5.61
N GLY A 62 -19.94 19.55 5.38
CA GLY A 62 -20.43 20.90 5.04
C GLY A 62 -21.00 20.97 3.62
N PRO A 63 -21.45 22.16 3.16
CA PRO A 63 -21.94 22.38 1.79
C PRO A 63 -20.94 21.97 0.70
N ASP A 64 -19.65 21.98 1.04
CA ASP A 64 -18.54 21.61 0.16
C ASP A 64 -18.34 20.08 0.06
N GLY A 65 -19.14 19.29 0.79
CA GLY A 65 -19.08 17.82 0.80
C GLY A 65 -17.85 17.24 1.51
N VAL A 66 -17.11 18.05 2.25
CA VAL A 66 -15.92 17.62 2.99
C VAL A 66 -16.34 17.12 4.37
N GLU A 67 -16.21 15.81 4.58
CA GLU A 67 -16.39 15.18 5.88
C GLU A 67 -15.02 14.98 6.53
N VAL A 68 -14.81 15.58 7.70
CA VAL A 68 -13.56 15.45 8.45
C VAL A 68 -13.74 14.36 9.49
N PHE A 69 -13.19 13.19 9.18
CA PHE A 69 -12.97 12.15 10.17
C PHE A 69 -11.78 12.57 11.05
N ASN A 70 -11.91 12.48 12.37
CA ASN A 70 -10.72 12.11 13.14
C ASN A 70 -10.46 10.67 12.67
N GLU A 71 -9.48 10.47 11.78
CA GLU A 71 -8.75 9.21 11.88
C GLU A 71 -8.29 9.22 13.34
N ASP A 72 -8.89 8.38 14.20
CA ASP A 72 -8.40 8.15 15.55
C ASP A 72 -6.91 8.03 15.37
N THR A 73 -6.17 9.06 15.79
CA THR A 73 -4.72 9.05 15.62
C THR A 73 -4.35 7.83 16.41
N PRO A 74 -3.89 6.73 15.79
CA PRO A 74 -3.67 5.51 16.53
C PRO A 74 -2.73 5.93 17.65
N SER A 75 -3.24 5.88 18.88
CA SER A 75 -2.59 6.41 20.09
C SER A 75 -1.41 5.53 20.50
N GLY A 76 -0.77 4.91 19.52
CA GLY A 76 0.46 4.18 19.64
C GLY A 76 1.62 5.16 19.68
N ASP A 77 2.61 4.79 20.49
CA ASP A 77 3.87 5.47 20.59
C ASP A 77 4.48 5.72 19.19
N ALA A 78 5.24 6.80 19.08
CA ALA A 78 5.99 7.08 17.86
C ALA A 78 6.92 5.90 17.55
N PRO A 79 7.06 5.49 16.27
CA PRO A 79 7.96 4.41 15.90
C PRO A 79 9.37 4.66 16.42
N SER A 80 10.01 3.61 16.95
CA SER A 80 11.41 3.71 17.37
C SER A 80 12.31 4.16 16.21
N ALA A 81 13.39 4.90 16.52
CA ALA A 81 14.34 5.36 15.50
C ALA A 81 14.93 4.20 14.67
N LYS A 82 15.09 3.03 15.30
CA LYS A 82 15.53 1.79 14.64
C LYS A 82 14.50 1.29 13.62
N ALA A 83 13.21 1.31 13.97
CA ALA A 83 12.14 0.93 13.06
C ALA A 83 12.06 1.88 11.86
N VAL A 84 12.17 3.19 12.09
CA VAL A 84 12.22 4.21 11.03
C VAL A 84 13.40 3.96 10.08
N GLN A 85 14.60 3.74 10.62
CA GLN A 85 15.79 3.47 9.81
C GLN A 85 15.65 2.16 9.01
N ALA A 86 15.10 1.11 9.61
CA ALA A 86 14.86 -0.16 8.95
C ALA A 86 13.81 -0.04 7.83
N LEU A 87 12.76 0.77 8.03
CA LEU A 87 11.73 1.02 7.03
C LEU A 87 12.34 1.76 5.84
N TYR A 88 13.10 2.82 6.08
CA TYR A 88 13.81 3.54 5.03
C TYR A 88 14.73 2.63 4.21
N ALA A 89 15.51 1.75 4.86
CA ALA A 89 16.36 0.79 4.16
C ALA A 89 15.56 -0.26 3.36
N ALA A 90 14.35 -0.61 3.81
CA ALA A 90 13.45 -1.47 3.06
C ALA A 90 12.85 -0.74 1.84
N GLU A 91 12.48 0.53 1.99
CA GLU A 91 11.97 1.36 0.89
C GLU A 91 12.99 1.51 -0.21
N GLN A 92 14.25 1.81 0.14
CA GLN A 92 15.36 1.91 -0.82
C GLN A 92 15.55 0.61 -1.62
N ARG A 93 15.42 -0.56 -0.97
CA ARG A 93 15.48 -1.86 -1.67
C ARG A 93 14.31 -2.04 -2.63
N ALA A 94 13.10 -1.67 -2.20
CA ALA A 94 11.92 -1.75 -3.05
C ALA A 94 12.01 -0.76 -4.24
N GLU A 95 12.64 0.40 -4.08
CA GLU A 95 12.88 1.37 -5.15
C GLU A 95 13.93 0.91 -6.14
N ALA A 96 14.99 0.26 -5.66
CA ALA A 96 16.01 -0.30 -6.54
C ALA A 96 15.48 -1.45 -7.41
N LYS A 97 14.45 -2.16 -6.94
CA LYS A 97 13.90 -3.36 -7.58
C LYS A 97 12.35 -3.41 -7.48
N PRO A 98 11.63 -2.46 -8.08
CA PRO A 98 10.20 -2.27 -7.81
C PRO A 98 9.32 -3.39 -8.34
N ALA A 99 9.81 -4.21 -9.28
CA ALA A 99 9.11 -5.41 -9.76
C ALA A 99 9.31 -6.64 -8.87
N GLU A 100 10.35 -6.67 -8.01
CA GLU A 100 10.68 -7.82 -7.17
C GLU A 100 10.08 -7.71 -5.76
N PHE A 101 9.87 -6.49 -5.27
CA PHE A 101 9.42 -6.19 -3.92
C PHE A 101 8.05 -5.51 -3.93
N ALA A 102 7.25 -5.78 -2.90
CA ALA A 102 6.10 -4.96 -2.56
C ALA A 102 6.54 -3.73 -1.75
N PRO A 103 5.70 -2.69 -1.64
CA PRO A 103 5.94 -1.59 -0.71
C PRO A 103 6.09 -2.12 0.73
N PRO A 104 7.18 -1.78 1.44
CA PRO A 104 7.34 -2.19 2.82
C PRO A 104 6.40 -1.40 3.73
N TYR A 105 6.16 -1.93 4.92
CA TYR A 105 5.38 -1.25 5.95
C TYR A 105 5.92 -1.57 7.34
N LEU A 106 5.59 -0.72 8.30
CA LEU A 106 5.83 -0.97 9.71
C LEU A 106 4.60 -1.66 10.30
N ASP A 107 4.76 -2.91 10.73
CA ASP A 107 3.80 -3.55 11.59
C ASP A 107 3.94 -2.97 13.00
N ARG A 108 3.02 -2.06 13.35
CA ARG A 108 3.03 -1.36 14.64
C ARG A 108 2.70 -2.29 15.81
N ALA A 109 2.01 -3.40 15.60
CA ALA A 109 1.70 -4.33 16.68
C ALA A 109 2.96 -5.02 17.21
N ASN A 110 3.93 -5.26 16.32
CA ASN A 110 5.17 -5.96 16.64
C ASN A 110 6.43 -5.06 16.57
N GLU A 111 6.27 -3.78 16.25
CA GLU A 111 7.36 -2.85 15.89
C GLU A 111 8.36 -3.42 14.85
N THR A 112 7.86 -4.22 13.91
CA THR A 112 8.70 -4.86 12.90
C THR A 112 8.46 -4.29 11.51
N VAL A 113 9.55 -4.09 10.77
CA VAL A 113 9.47 -3.70 9.37
C VAL A 113 9.26 -4.94 8.52
N VAL A 114 8.13 -4.98 7.84
CA VAL A 114 7.77 -6.03 6.91
C VAL A 114 8.09 -5.54 5.49
N ALA A 115 8.85 -6.32 4.75
CA ALA A 115 9.29 -5.98 3.39
C ALA A 115 8.95 -7.12 2.42
N PRO A 116 7.68 -7.30 2.01
CA PRO A 116 7.25 -8.47 1.27
C PRO A 116 7.91 -8.58 -0.10
N VAL A 117 8.04 -9.83 -0.58
CA VAL A 117 8.64 -10.15 -1.88
C VAL A 117 7.61 -10.77 -2.81
N VAL A 118 7.70 -10.44 -4.09
CA VAL A 118 6.79 -10.97 -5.12
C VAL A 118 7.46 -12.14 -5.85
N THR A 119 8.72 -11.98 -6.24
CA THR A 119 9.45 -12.96 -7.04
C THR A 119 10.46 -13.76 -6.21
N SER A 120 10.86 -14.93 -6.71
CA SER A 120 11.91 -15.74 -6.07
C SER A 120 13.29 -15.07 -6.10
N SER A 121 13.55 -14.21 -7.09
CA SER A 121 14.72 -13.33 -7.11
C SER A 121 14.71 -12.35 -5.93
N GLY A 122 13.56 -11.73 -5.65
CA GLY A 122 13.37 -10.85 -4.50
C GLY A 122 13.64 -11.59 -3.18
N ALA A 123 13.13 -12.82 -3.05
CA ALA A 123 13.38 -13.67 -1.88
C ALA A 123 14.87 -14.06 -1.73
N ALA A 124 15.58 -14.36 -2.83
CA ALA A 124 17.01 -14.62 -2.76
C ALA A 124 17.81 -13.39 -2.29
N ALA A 125 17.37 -12.18 -2.68
CA ALA A 125 18.00 -10.92 -2.29
C ALA A 125 17.82 -10.57 -0.81
N THR A 126 16.93 -11.24 -0.07
CA THR A 126 16.77 -11.06 1.39
C THR A 126 17.68 -11.99 2.21
N ALA A 127 18.63 -12.67 1.56
CA ALA A 127 19.62 -13.56 2.17
C ALA A 127 19.00 -14.71 2.98
N GLY A 128 17.89 -15.26 2.51
CA GLY A 128 17.25 -16.44 3.11
C GLY A 128 16.50 -16.17 4.41
N LYS A 129 16.20 -14.89 4.73
CA LYS A 129 15.21 -14.58 5.75
C LYS A 129 13.83 -15.03 5.25
N ASP A 130 13.02 -15.60 6.14
CA ASP A 130 11.60 -15.81 5.86
C ASP A 130 10.94 -14.44 5.71
N VAL A 131 10.59 -14.11 4.47
CA VAL A 131 9.96 -12.85 4.11
C VAL A 131 8.60 -13.17 3.49
N PRO A 132 7.52 -12.49 3.92
CA PRO A 132 6.19 -12.78 3.41
C PRO A 132 6.13 -12.58 1.89
N ARG A 133 5.33 -13.43 1.24
CA ARG A 133 5.01 -13.31 -0.17
C ARG A 133 3.86 -12.32 -0.36
N ALA A 134 3.98 -11.46 -1.37
CA ALA A 134 2.93 -10.55 -1.80
C ALA A 134 2.50 -10.86 -3.23
N ALA A 135 1.24 -10.57 -3.56
CA ALA A 135 0.70 -10.76 -4.89
C ALA A 135 1.13 -9.63 -5.84
N ASN A 136 1.15 -8.39 -5.36
CA ASN A 136 1.39 -7.19 -6.13
C ASN A 136 2.74 -6.56 -5.78
N SER A 137 3.48 -6.14 -6.80
CA SER A 137 4.77 -5.45 -6.65
C SER A 137 4.59 -3.95 -6.45
N LYS A 138 5.64 -3.26 -5.98
CA LYS A 138 5.67 -1.79 -5.86
C LYS A 138 5.43 -1.14 -7.22
N ALA A 139 6.08 -1.63 -8.27
CA ALA A 139 5.90 -1.14 -9.63
C ALA A 139 4.42 -1.22 -10.08
N LEU A 140 3.77 -2.36 -9.84
CA LEU A 140 2.38 -2.54 -10.21
C LEU A 140 1.45 -1.61 -9.41
N LEU A 141 1.60 -1.56 -8.09
CA LEU A 141 0.74 -0.73 -7.24
C LEU A 141 0.92 0.77 -7.52
N SER A 142 2.14 1.23 -7.78
CA SER A 142 2.40 2.61 -8.19
C SER A 142 1.76 2.91 -9.56
N GLY A 143 1.89 2.01 -10.54
CA GLY A 143 1.23 2.18 -11.83
C GLY A 143 -0.31 2.29 -11.71
N ILE A 144 -0.92 1.42 -10.89
CA ILE A 144 -2.37 1.48 -10.62
C ILE A 144 -2.75 2.78 -9.91
N GLN A 145 -1.93 3.24 -8.95
CA GLN A 145 -2.19 4.48 -8.22
C GLN A 145 -2.19 5.70 -9.16
N ASP A 146 -1.21 5.77 -10.06
CA ASP A 146 -1.04 6.84 -11.05
C ASP A 146 -2.15 6.81 -12.11
N GLU A 147 -2.57 5.61 -12.54
CA GLU A 147 -3.70 5.45 -13.45
C GLU A 147 -5.02 5.87 -12.79
N ALA A 148 -5.26 5.44 -11.55
CA ALA A 148 -6.49 5.71 -10.83
C ALA A 148 -6.77 7.20 -10.62
N ILE A 149 -5.73 8.01 -10.39
CA ILE A 149 -5.88 9.47 -10.24
C ILE A 149 -6.07 10.18 -11.60
N GLY A 150 -5.70 9.53 -12.70
CA GLY A 150 -5.86 10.04 -14.06
C GLY A 150 -7.21 9.69 -14.72
N LEU A 151 -8.07 8.93 -14.05
CA LEU A 151 -9.38 8.52 -14.58
C LEU A 151 -10.32 9.73 -14.72
N THR A 152 -11.06 9.75 -15.83
CA THR A 152 -12.04 10.79 -16.16
C THR A 152 -13.45 10.21 -16.29
N ASN A 153 -14.47 11.04 -16.13
CA ASN A 153 -15.87 10.63 -16.29
C ASN A 153 -16.21 10.04 -17.66
N ALA A 154 -15.43 10.35 -18.69
CA ALA A 154 -15.55 9.75 -20.02
C ALA A 154 -15.12 8.27 -20.06
N GLN A 155 -14.18 7.87 -19.19
CA GLN A 155 -13.69 6.51 -19.10
C GLN A 155 -14.53 5.68 -18.13
N ILE A 156 -14.85 6.26 -16.97
CA ILE A 156 -15.65 5.62 -15.93
C ILE A 156 -16.64 6.66 -15.38
N PRO A 157 -17.96 6.44 -15.51
CA PRO A 157 -18.95 7.31 -14.92
C PRO A 157 -18.69 7.55 -13.43
N GLY A 158 -18.62 8.82 -13.02
CA GLY A 158 -18.35 9.24 -11.65
C GLY A 158 -16.88 9.35 -11.26
N ALA A 159 -15.92 9.11 -12.17
CA ALA A 159 -14.49 9.23 -11.86
C ALA A 159 -14.06 10.64 -11.42
N ASP A 160 -14.77 11.70 -11.83
CA ASP A 160 -14.50 13.07 -11.37
C ASP A 160 -14.70 13.24 -9.85
N ALA A 161 -15.37 12.30 -9.19
CA ALA A 161 -15.51 12.28 -7.72
C ALA A 161 -14.25 11.75 -7.02
N ILE A 162 -13.31 11.13 -7.72
CA ILE A 162 -12.03 10.66 -7.17
C ILE A 162 -11.16 11.86 -6.83
N TYR A 163 -10.69 11.95 -5.59
CA TYR A 163 -9.83 13.05 -5.14
C TYR A 163 -8.45 12.59 -4.64
N ALA A 164 -8.30 11.30 -4.34
CA ALA A 164 -7.02 10.74 -3.93
C ALA A 164 -6.95 9.24 -4.24
N SER A 165 -5.74 8.76 -4.51
CA SER A 165 -5.39 7.34 -4.53
C SER A 165 -4.18 7.13 -3.61
N ARG A 166 -4.22 6.08 -2.78
CA ARG A 166 -3.12 5.74 -1.87
C ARG A 166 -2.84 4.25 -1.86
N ILE A 167 -1.56 3.89 -1.77
CA ILE A 167 -1.16 2.50 -1.57
C ILE A 167 -1.34 2.15 -0.08
N GLN A 168 -2.09 1.10 0.20
CA GLN A 168 -2.12 0.44 1.51
C GLN A 168 -1.16 -0.75 1.49
N ALA A 169 0.08 -0.49 1.90
CA ALA A 169 1.18 -1.43 1.81
C ALA A 169 0.95 -2.72 2.62
N ASP A 170 0.39 -2.58 3.83
CA ASP A 170 0.04 -3.68 4.75
C ASP A 170 -1.01 -4.65 4.17
N HIS A 171 -1.89 -4.14 3.30
CA HIS A 171 -2.90 -4.93 2.60
C HIS A 171 -2.54 -5.23 1.13
N ASN A 172 -1.36 -4.80 0.67
CA ASN A 172 -0.86 -4.98 -0.69
C ASN A 172 -1.85 -4.55 -1.80
N ARG A 173 -2.54 -3.41 -1.60
CA ARG A 173 -3.56 -2.88 -2.52
C ARG A 173 -3.51 -1.36 -2.68
N VAL A 174 -4.16 -0.84 -3.71
CA VAL A 174 -4.45 0.59 -3.87
C VAL A 174 -5.87 0.86 -3.36
N VAL A 175 -6.03 1.94 -2.60
CA VAL A 175 -7.33 2.46 -2.17
C VAL A 175 -7.57 3.80 -2.84
N VAL A 176 -8.74 3.92 -3.47
CA VAL A 176 -9.21 5.15 -4.10
C VAL A 176 -10.22 5.81 -3.16
N GLN A 177 -10.06 7.10 -2.94
CA GLN A 177 -10.98 7.91 -2.14
C GLN A 177 -11.82 8.80 -3.05
N VAL A 178 -13.13 8.76 -2.84
CA VAL A 178 -14.13 9.51 -3.62
C VAL A 178 -14.91 10.44 -2.71
N ARG A 179 -15.24 11.64 -3.19
CA ARG A 179 -15.95 12.66 -2.39
C ARG A 179 -17.40 12.28 -2.10
N SER A 180 -18.01 11.58 -3.04
CA SER A 180 -19.36 11.07 -2.88
C SER A 180 -19.51 9.81 -3.71
N VAL A 181 -20.19 8.80 -3.15
CA VAL A 181 -20.60 7.62 -3.89
C VAL A 181 -22.03 7.90 -4.33
N THR A 182 -22.24 8.33 -5.57
CA THR A 182 -23.60 8.44 -6.09
C THR A 182 -24.18 7.02 -6.20
N PRO A 183 -25.37 6.71 -5.66
CA PRO A 183 -25.91 5.33 -5.59
C PRO A 183 -26.03 4.61 -6.94
N ASN A 184 -25.97 5.35 -8.06
CA ASN A 184 -26.16 4.80 -9.40
C ASN A 184 -25.00 3.93 -9.89
N CYS A 185 -23.80 4.02 -9.31
CA CYS A 185 -22.70 3.12 -9.70
C CYS A 185 -22.94 1.64 -9.30
N ALA A 186 -23.89 1.37 -8.39
CA ALA A 186 -24.27 0.02 -8.00
C ALA A 186 -25.42 -0.58 -8.83
N GLN A 187 -26.15 0.24 -9.61
CA GLN A 187 -27.38 -0.17 -10.27
C GLN A 187 -27.18 -0.72 -11.69
N ASP A 188 -26.01 -0.50 -12.29
CA ASP A 188 -25.68 -0.96 -13.65
C ASP A 188 -24.88 -2.27 -13.71
N SER A 189 -24.73 -2.98 -12.58
CA SER A 189 -24.45 -4.41 -12.67
C SER A 189 -25.68 -5.06 -13.28
N PRO A 190 -25.64 -5.57 -14.54
CA PRO A 190 -26.80 -6.22 -15.12
C PRO A 190 -27.18 -7.34 -14.17
N ALA A 191 -28.35 -7.21 -13.54
CA ALA A 191 -28.91 -8.24 -12.70
C ALA A 191 -28.81 -9.54 -13.50
N GLY A 192 -27.93 -10.44 -13.03
CA GLY A 192 -27.63 -11.68 -13.74
C GLY A 192 -28.94 -12.32 -14.09
N THR A 193 -29.26 -12.36 -15.38
CA THR A 193 -30.47 -13.02 -15.86
C THR A 193 -30.32 -14.46 -15.41
N ALA A 194 -31.09 -14.84 -14.39
CA ALA A 194 -31.13 -16.19 -13.91
C ALA A 194 -31.58 -17.05 -15.10
N VAL A 195 -30.63 -17.76 -15.71
CA VAL A 195 -30.91 -18.74 -16.75
C VAL A 195 -31.59 -19.90 -16.03
N THR A 196 -32.91 -19.82 -15.88
CA THR A 196 -33.76 -20.94 -15.49
C THR A 196 -33.84 -21.89 -16.69
N GLY A 197 -32.81 -22.72 -16.84
CA GLY A 197 -32.88 -23.90 -17.68
C GLY A 197 -33.95 -24.83 -17.10
N SER A 198 -35.11 -24.90 -17.74
CA SER A 198 -36.10 -25.95 -17.47
C SER A 198 -35.47 -27.31 -17.81
N PRO A 199 -35.48 -28.28 -16.90
CA PRO A 199 -35.12 -29.65 -17.26
C PRO A 199 -36.21 -30.21 -18.18
N SER A 200 -35.85 -30.51 -19.42
CA SER A 200 -36.70 -31.31 -20.31
C SER A 200 -36.73 -32.75 -19.77
N ASN A 201 -37.95 -33.26 -19.55
CA ASN A 201 -38.23 -34.68 -19.30
C ASN A 201 -37.90 -35.55 -20.52
#